data_AF-A0A840TTA2-F1
#
_entry.id   AF-A0A840TTA2-F1
#
_cell.length_a   1.000
_cell.length_b   1.000
_cell.length_c   1.000
_cell.angle_alpha   90.00
_cell.angle_beta   90.00
_cell.angle_gamma   90.00
#
_symmetry.space_group_name_H-M   'P 1'
#
loop_
_entity.id
_entity.type
_entity.pdbx_description
1 polymer ?
#
loop_
_entity_poly.entity_id
_entity_poly.type
_entity_poly.pdbx_seq_one_letter_code
_entity_poly.pdbx_strand_id
1 'polypeptide(L)'
;MAIMITDECINCGACEPECPNTAIYEGGVEWTWGDGTSLDEVDFGDGTIVSGKAKQVPVSDEFYYIVSDKCTECMGFHEEPQCAAVCPVDCCVPDPDHEEEEETLLAKKSWLHAE
;
A
#
# COMPACT_ATOMS: atom_id res chain seq x y z
N MET A 1 2.24 2.73 -11.45
CA MET A 1 3.42 2.40 -10.63
C MET A 1 3.06 2.44 -9.16
N ALA A 2 3.11 1.34 -8.41
CA ALA A 2 3.05 1.46 -6.95
C ALA A 2 4.13 2.44 -6.44
N ILE A 3 3.90 3.06 -5.28
CA ILE A 3 4.93 3.85 -4.58
C ILE A 3 5.71 2.92 -3.67
N MET A 4 7.02 3.11 -3.59
CA MET A 4 7.90 2.50 -2.60
C MET A 4 8.50 3.55 -1.66
N ILE A 5 8.95 3.10 -0.48
CA ILE A 5 9.73 3.93 0.45
C ILE A 5 11.18 3.47 0.39
N THR A 6 12.11 4.39 0.21
CA THR A 6 13.55 4.10 0.17
C THR A 6 14.19 4.07 1.57
N ASP A 7 15.44 3.64 1.63
CA ASP A 7 16.27 3.60 2.85
C ASP A 7 16.63 5.00 3.40
N GLU A 8 16.28 6.08 2.68
CA GLU A 8 16.37 7.46 3.16
C GLU A 8 15.27 7.82 4.16
N CYS A 9 14.31 6.92 4.40
CA CYS A 9 13.25 7.10 5.37
C CYS A 9 13.79 7.36 6.79
N ILE A 10 13.28 8.43 7.41
CA ILE A 10 13.66 8.86 8.77
C ILE A 10 12.68 8.41 9.86
N ASN A 11 11.76 7.48 9.55
CA ASN A 11 10.75 6.96 10.48
C ASN A 11 9.94 8.04 11.21
N CYS A 12 9.51 9.08 10.48
CA CYS A 12 8.73 10.19 11.05
C CYS A 12 7.23 9.90 11.23
N GLY A 13 6.70 8.85 10.59
CA GLY A 13 5.29 8.44 10.67
C GLY A 13 4.29 9.34 9.95
N ALA A 14 4.74 10.34 9.17
CA ALA A 14 3.84 11.30 8.52
C ALA A 14 3.00 10.70 7.37
N CYS A 15 3.52 9.70 6.65
CA CYS A 15 2.88 9.14 5.46
C CYS A 15 1.82 8.06 5.77
N GLU A 16 1.97 7.33 6.87
CA GLU A 16 1.07 6.24 7.28
C GLU A 16 -0.42 6.64 7.35
N PRO A 17 -0.81 7.73 8.06
CA PRO A 17 -2.21 8.10 8.18
C PRO A 17 -2.83 8.67 6.88
N GLU A 18 -2.00 9.05 5.92
CA GLU A 18 -2.46 9.66 4.66
C GLU A 18 -2.83 8.62 3.59
N CYS A 19 -2.50 7.35 3.81
CA CYS A 19 -2.79 6.31 2.84
C CYS A 19 -4.28 5.89 2.88
N PRO A 20 -5.07 6.08 1.81
CA PRO A 20 -6.50 5.76 1.81
C PRO A 20 -6.78 4.25 1.93
N ASN A 21 -5.81 3.40 1.58
CA ASN A 21 -5.94 1.94 1.61
C ASN A 21 -5.23 1.31 2.81
N THR A 22 -4.62 2.11 3.70
CA THR A 22 -3.70 1.62 4.75
C THR A 22 -2.67 0.64 4.16
N ALA A 23 -1.96 1.07 3.12
CA ALA A 23 -0.91 0.28 2.46
C ALA A 23 0.48 0.51 3.08
N ILE A 24 0.61 1.48 3.99
CA ILE A 24 1.87 1.93 4.57
C ILE A 24 1.92 1.49 6.03
N TYR A 25 3.04 0.91 6.44
CA TYR A 25 3.23 0.37 7.79
C TYR A 25 4.65 0.67 8.28
N GLU A 26 4.83 0.79 9.59
CA GLU A 26 6.15 0.90 10.21
C GLU A 26 6.96 -0.40 10.01
N GLY A 27 8.29 -0.29 9.93
CA GLY A 27 9.19 -1.44 9.78
C GLY A 27 8.93 -2.51 10.86
N GLY A 28 8.79 -3.76 10.41
CA GLY A 28 8.59 -4.93 11.27
C GLY A 28 7.16 -5.12 11.77
N VAL A 29 6.24 -4.19 11.47
CA VAL A 29 4.83 -4.34 11.82
C VAL A 29 4.14 -5.24 10.81
N GLU A 30 3.44 -6.26 11.28
CA GLU A 30 2.60 -7.13 10.44
C GLU A 30 1.41 -6.35 9.88
N TRP A 31 1.02 -6.64 8.64
CA TRP A 31 -0.11 -6.00 7.96
C TRP A 31 -1.23 -7.00 7.65
N THR A 32 -2.42 -6.50 7.30
CA THR A 32 -3.53 -7.35 6.83
C THR A 32 -4.18 -6.78 5.58
N TRP A 33 -4.84 -7.67 4.82
CA TRP A 33 -5.59 -7.27 3.62
C TRP A 33 -6.79 -6.40 3.95
N GLY A 34 -7.44 -6.63 5.10
CA GLY A 34 -8.63 -5.91 5.54
C GLY A 34 -8.36 -4.54 6.15
N ASP A 35 -7.13 -4.25 6.60
CA ASP A 35 -6.80 -2.93 7.15
C ASP A 35 -7.00 -1.84 6.08
N GLY A 36 -7.92 -0.91 6.32
CA GLY A 36 -8.19 0.18 5.38
C GLY A 36 -8.87 -0.23 4.07
N THR A 37 -9.46 -1.44 4.00
CA THR A 37 -10.15 -1.94 2.80
C THR A 37 -11.49 -2.59 3.16
N SER A 38 -12.23 -3.07 2.16
CA SER A 38 -13.47 -3.85 2.33
C SER A 38 -13.24 -5.37 2.27
N LEU A 39 -11.99 -5.83 2.31
CA LEU A 39 -11.65 -7.25 2.11
C LEU A 39 -11.78 -8.07 3.40
N ASP A 40 -12.77 -8.96 3.43
CA ASP A 40 -12.92 -9.98 4.49
C ASP A 40 -12.18 -11.29 4.18
N GLU A 41 -12.00 -11.60 2.89
CA GLU A 41 -11.26 -12.74 2.35
C GLU A 41 -10.62 -12.35 1.01
N VAL A 42 -9.45 -12.93 0.71
CA VAL A 42 -8.69 -12.71 -0.51
C VAL A 42 -8.44 -14.06 -1.18
N ASP A 43 -8.87 -14.19 -2.44
CA ASP A 43 -8.63 -15.34 -3.30
C ASP A 43 -7.53 -15.00 -4.31
N PHE A 44 -6.43 -15.76 -4.28
CA PHE A 44 -5.29 -15.57 -5.18
C PHE A 44 -5.46 -16.26 -6.55
N GLY A 45 -6.58 -16.96 -6.78
CA GLY A 45 -6.90 -17.64 -8.04
C GLY A 45 -6.15 -18.95 -8.28
N ASP A 46 -5.21 -19.33 -7.40
CA ASP A 46 -4.52 -20.61 -7.40
C ASP A 46 -5.19 -21.65 -6.46
N GLY A 47 -6.35 -21.29 -5.90
CA GLY A 47 -7.08 -22.07 -4.89
C GLY A 47 -6.70 -21.71 -3.44
N THR A 48 -5.76 -20.79 -3.24
CA THR A 48 -5.42 -20.25 -1.93
C THR A 48 -6.37 -19.10 -1.58
N ILE A 49 -7.09 -19.24 -0.47
CA ILE A 49 -7.93 -18.19 0.10
C ILE A 49 -7.39 -17.85 1.48
N VAL A 50 -7.16 -16.57 1.74
CA VAL A 50 -6.73 -16.06 3.04
C VAL A 50 -7.79 -15.14 3.62
N SER A 51 -7.95 -15.16 4.94
CA SER A 51 -8.80 -14.18 5.62
C SER A 51 -8.18 -12.79 5.47
N GLY A 52 -9.03 -11.78 5.27
CA GLY A 52 -8.66 -10.37 5.31
C GLY A 52 -7.98 -9.95 6.61
N LYS A 53 -8.24 -10.69 7.70
CA LYS A 53 -7.63 -10.48 9.04
C LYS A 53 -6.37 -11.30 9.29
N ALA A 54 -5.95 -12.11 8.32
CA ALA A 54 -4.73 -12.90 8.44
C ALA A 54 -3.52 -11.96 8.39
N LYS A 55 -2.69 -12.02 9.43
CA LYS A 55 -1.45 -11.27 9.54
C LYS A 55 -0.46 -11.73 8.47
N GLN A 56 0.12 -10.76 7.79
CA GLN A 56 1.13 -10.95 6.76
C GLN A 56 2.50 -10.52 7.29
N VAL A 57 3.54 -11.13 6.72
CA VAL A 57 4.93 -10.80 7.05
C VAL A 57 5.22 -9.37 6.58
N PRO A 58 5.91 -8.54 7.40
CA PRO A 58 6.34 -7.22 6.97
C PRO A 58 7.23 -7.27 5.73
N VAL A 59 7.11 -6.26 4.86
CA VAL A 59 7.97 -6.14 3.66
C VAL A 59 9.37 -5.66 4.03
N SER A 60 9.48 -4.82 5.06
CA SER A 60 10.73 -4.33 5.62
C SER A 60 10.68 -4.33 7.15
N ASP A 61 11.82 -4.61 7.78
CA ASP A 61 12.00 -4.55 9.24
C ASP A 61 12.72 -3.24 9.68
N GLU A 62 13.18 -2.41 8.75
CA GLU A 62 14.12 -1.31 9.04
C GLU A 62 13.47 0.08 9.01
N PHE A 63 12.59 0.31 8.05
CA PHE A 63 11.91 1.59 7.83
C PHE A 63 10.47 1.35 7.37
N TYR A 64 9.66 2.41 7.40
CA TYR A 64 8.30 2.35 6.87
C TYR A 64 8.26 1.75 5.46
N TYR A 65 7.34 0.84 5.20
CA TYR A 65 7.22 0.17 3.90
C TYR A 65 5.83 0.32 3.32
N ILE A 66 5.72 0.11 2.02
CA ILE A 66 4.44 0.09 1.29
C ILE A 66 4.20 -1.32 0.78
N VAL A 67 2.97 -1.82 0.99
CA VAL A 67 2.48 -3.05 0.37
C VAL A 67 2.00 -2.71 -1.03
N SER A 68 2.78 -3.04 -2.06
CA SER A 68 2.51 -2.69 -3.46
C SER A 68 1.14 -3.18 -3.94
N ASP A 69 0.69 -4.35 -3.48
CA ASP A 69 -0.62 -4.90 -3.83
C ASP A 69 -1.81 -4.11 -3.25
N LYS A 70 -1.57 -3.26 -2.24
CA LYS A 70 -2.57 -2.34 -1.67
C LYS A 70 -2.39 -0.90 -2.16
N CYS A 71 -1.27 -0.60 -2.82
CA CYS A 71 -0.99 0.74 -3.32
C CYS A 71 -1.71 0.98 -4.65
N THR A 72 -2.52 2.05 -4.69
CA THR A 72 -3.26 2.47 -5.90
C THR A 72 -2.77 3.82 -6.43
N GLU A 73 -1.62 4.31 -5.97
CA GLU A 73 -1.16 5.70 -6.23
C GLU A 73 -2.17 6.78 -5.85
N CYS A 74 -3.07 6.46 -4.90
CA CYS A 74 -4.24 7.27 -4.59
C CYS A 74 -5.24 7.45 -5.74
N MET A 75 -5.09 6.76 -6.87
CA MET A 75 -6.04 6.80 -7.98
C MET A 75 -7.45 6.43 -7.49
N GLY A 76 -8.43 7.24 -7.87
CA GLY A 76 -9.80 7.13 -7.41
C GLY A 76 -10.09 7.76 -6.04
N PHE A 77 -9.08 8.33 -5.36
CA PHE A 77 -9.21 9.06 -4.09
C PHE A 77 -8.68 10.49 -4.19
N HIS A 78 -7.48 10.65 -4.73
CA HIS A 78 -6.76 11.92 -4.90
C HIS A 78 -6.11 11.98 -6.28
N GLU A 79 -5.71 13.18 -6.71
CA GLU A 79 -5.05 13.39 -8.01
C GLU A 79 -3.56 13.00 -7.98
N GLU A 80 -2.94 12.96 -6.79
CA GLU A 80 -1.52 12.66 -6.59
C GLU A 80 -1.29 11.78 -5.34
N PRO A 81 -0.17 11.05 -5.25
CA PRO A 81 0.16 10.24 -4.07
C PRO A 81 0.36 11.09 -2.81
N GLN A 82 -0.53 10.94 -1.82
CA GLN A 82 -0.50 11.74 -0.60
C GLN A 82 0.76 11.47 0.26
N CYS A 83 1.25 10.23 0.28
CA CYS A 83 2.48 9.87 0.98
C CYS A 83 3.72 10.63 0.48
N ALA A 84 3.84 10.80 -0.84
CA ALA A 84 4.90 11.60 -1.44
C ALA A 84 4.76 13.08 -1.12
N ALA A 85 3.53 13.61 -1.12
CA ALA A 85 3.26 15.01 -0.81
C ALA A 85 3.61 15.41 0.63
N VAL A 86 3.53 14.48 1.60
CA VAL A 86 3.82 14.75 3.02
C VAL A 86 5.22 14.31 3.47
N CYS A 87 5.97 13.60 2.63
CA CYS A 87 7.27 13.07 3.02
C CYS A 87 8.29 14.21 3.18
N PRO A 88 8.90 14.40 4.37
CA PRO A 88 9.82 15.52 4.60
C PRO A 88 11.22 15.33 3.96
N VAL A 89 11.51 14.13 3.46
CA VAL A 89 12.81 13.75 2.89
C VAL A 89 12.66 13.14 1.49
N ASP A 90 11.49 13.29 0.86
CA ASP A 90 11.20 12.85 -0.52
C ASP A 90 11.53 11.37 -0.82
N CYS A 91 11.46 10.50 0.19
CA CYS A 91 11.81 9.08 0.07
C CYS A 91 10.64 8.16 -0.39
N CYS A 92 9.45 8.73 -0.62
CA CYS A 92 8.30 8.01 -1.18
C CYS A 92 8.27 8.23 -2.70
N VAL A 93 8.77 7.26 -3.46
CA VAL A 93 9.04 7.38 -4.89
C VAL A 93 8.35 6.28 -5.71
N PRO A 94 8.13 6.46 -7.02
CA PRO A 94 7.62 5.40 -7.87
C PRO A 94 8.49 4.14 -7.81
N ASP A 95 7.85 2.98 -7.67
CA ASP A 95 8.49 1.67 -7.65
C ASP A 95 8.69 1.16 -9.09
N PRO A 96 9.94 1.02 -9.57
CA PRO A 96 10.23 0.56 -10.93
C PRO A 96 9.89 -0.92 -11.15
N ASP A 97 9.75 -1.72 -10.10
CA ASP A 97 9.42 -3.15 -10.21
C ASP A 97 7.89 -3.38 -10.22
N HIS A 98 7.10 -2.36 -9.91
CA HIS A 98 5.64 -2.42 -9.85
C HIS A 98 5.00 -1.32 -10.71
N GLU A 99 5.41 -1.22 -11.97
CA GLU A 99 4.77 -0.31 -12.93
C GLU A 99 3.36 -0.80 -13.31
N GLU A 100 2.39 0.12 -13.24
CA GLU A 100 0.96 -0.17 -13.40
C GLU A 100 0.30 1.00 -14.13
N GLU A 101 -0.61 0.70 -15.04
CA GLU A 101 -1.42 1.68 -15.77
C GLU A 101 -2.60 2.18 -14.92
N GLU A 102 -3.12 3.37 -15.22
CA GLU A 102 -4.25 3.99 -14.50
C GLU A 102 -5.46 3.05 -14.38
N GLU A 103 -5.82 2.37 -15.47
CA GLU A 103 -6.92 1.39 -15.48
C GLU A 103 -6.68 0.24 -14.49
N THR A 104 -5.43 -0.21 -14.35
CA THR A 104 -5.06 -1.29 -13.41
C THR A 104 -5.18 -0.81 -11.96
N LEU A 105 -4.75 0.43 -11.68
CA LEU A 105 -4.85 1.03 -10.34
C LEU A 105 -6.30 1.25 -9.93
N LEU A 106 -7.15 1.71 -10.85
CA LEU A 106 -8.58 1.86 -10.62
C LEU A 106 -9.27 0.51 -10.39
N ALA A 107 -8.92 -0.52 -11.16
CA ALA A 107 -9.42 -1.88 -10.95
C ALA A 107 -8.99 -2.44 -9.57
N LYS A 108 -7.73 -2.22 -9.18
CA LYS A 108 -7.21 -2.58 -7.85
C LYS A 108 -8.00 -1.86 -6.75
N LYS A 109 -8.25 -0.56 -6.90
CA LYS A 109 -9.08 0.22 -5.96
C LYS A 109 -10.49 -0.37 -5.83
N SER A 110 -11.16 -0.65 -6.95
CA SER A 110 -12.47 -1.31 -6.97
C SER A 110 -12.44 -2.66 -6.25
N TRP A 111 -11.41 -3.46 -6.48
CA TRP A 111 -11.25 -4.75 -5.82
C TRP A 111 -11.04 -4.61 -4.30
N LEU A 112 -10.17 -3.71 -3.85
CA LEU A 112 -9.91 -3.45 -2.43
C LEU A 112 -11.18 -2.97 -1.69
N HIS A 113 -12.02 -2.17 -2.34
CA HIS A 113 -13.15 -1.50 -1.69
C HIS A 113 -14.53 -2.09 -2.03
N ALA A 114 -14.56 -3.15 -2.86
CA ALA A 114 -15.77 -3.81 -3.35
C ALA A 114 -16.74 -2.86 -4.09
N GLU A 115 -16.20 -2.03 -4.98
CA GLU A 115 -16.92 -1.01 -5.77
C GLU A 115 -16.93 -1.28 -7.28
#